data_AF-A0A934ESX6-F1
#
_entry.id   AF-A0A934ESX6-F1
#
_cell.length_a   1.000
_cell.length_b   1.000
_cell.length_c   1.000
_cell.angle_alpha   90.00
_cell.angle_beta   90.00
_cell.angle_gamma   90.00
#
_symmetry.space_group_name_H-M   'P 1'
#
loop_
_entity.id
_entity.type
_entity.pdbx_description
1 polymer ?
#
loop_
_entity_poly.entity_id
_entity_poly.type
_entity_poly.pdbx_seq_one_letter_code
_entity_poly.pdbx_strand_id
1 'polypeptide(L)'
;MNFQNILLGLVFLLFVFSGCTNTSKIQINKTDQEIRASVSEKDDNSSARYEQVSQALALEKGCLSCHEGIEDINEAMMPYLIGYGGGKKGTSCAMCHEGNPAATTKNGAHKGLLPDPGNMWVVSKGKGCGKCHSQKHALTSIMAQPLPEPAGGALMESTSFATDPSGKTGSNHVYRLQRALVSLEYGKVSHTLSSNGIVPTNEYTFCDFDMDDPDGAEPDAGTEKYKAWIKKAIESGYIQRKSFARGLPDFKEALKLWNDPEKAAFADYYRKECGRCHVWMEGRRERGDIRGGGCTSCHVL
;
A
#
# COMPACT_ATOMS: atom_id res chain seq x y z
N MET A 1 47.00 24.04 34.92
CA MET A 1 46.51 22.74 35.43
C MET A 1 47.45 21.66 34.92
N ASN A 2 48.13 20.97 35.83
CA ASN A 2 49.20 20.00 35.56
C ASN A 2 48.65 18.62 35.20
N PHE A 3 49.22 18.01 34.16
CA PHE A 3 49.00 16.62 33.73
C PHE A 3 50.04 15.69 34.38
N GLN A 4 49.72 15.15 35.56
CA GLN A 4 50.40 13.98 36.11
C GLN A 4 49.37 13.24 36.99
N ASN A 5 48.80 12.13 36.48
CA ASN A 5 48.23 10.99 37.25
C ASN A 5 47.36 10.06 36.37
N ILE A 6 47.94 9.43 35.34
CA ILE A 6 47.30 8.27 34.68
C ILE A 6 48.38 7.22 34.41
N LEU A 7 48.83 6.55 35.47
CA LEU A 7 49.67 5.36 35.33
C LEU A 7 49.55 4.43 36.55
N LEU A 8 48.32 4.09 36.97
CA LEU A 8 48.06 3.05 37.98
C LEU A 8 46.68 2.46 37.75
N GLY A 9 46.58 1.46 36.88
CA GLY A 9 45.31 0.78 36.64
C GLY A 9 45.38 -0.41 35.69
N LEU A 10 46.54 -1.07 35.55
CA LEU A 10 46.77 -2.08 34.51
C LEU A 10 47.31 -3.42 35.02
N VAL A 11 47.19 -3.75 36.32
CA VAL A 11 47.85 -4.94 36.90
C VAL A 11 46.94 -5.87 37.70
N PHE A 12 45.62 -5.72 37.71
CA PHE A 12 44.76 -6.65 38.45
C PHE A 12 43.57 -7.10 37.61
N LEU A 13 43.73 -8.23 36.91
CA LEU A 13 42.88 -9.42 37.01
C LEU A 13 43.20 -10.40 35.87
N LEU A 14 44.16 -11.28 36.12
CA LEU A 14 44.28 -12.57 35.45
C LEU A 14 44.22 -13.64 36.56
N PHE A 15 43.48 -14.71 36.28
CA PHE A 15 43.27 -15.95 37.05
C PHE A 15 42.12 -16.00 38.08
N VAL A 16 40.99 -16.58 37.64
CA VAL A 16 40.41 -17.78 38.29
C VAL A 16 39.89 -18.73 37.20
N PHE A 17 40.43 -19.94 37.18
CA PHE A 17 40.05 -21.05 36.29
C PHE A 17 38.75 -21.74 36.77
N SER A 18 37.94 -22.15 35.79
CA SER A 18 37.29 -23.47 35.66
C SER A 18 36.30 -23.98 36.72
N GLY A 19 35.07 -24.21 36.27
CA GLY A 19 34.13 -25.11 36.94
C GLY A 19 32.78 -25.24 36.21
N CYS A 20 32.45 -26.47 35.83
CA CYS A 20 31.10 -26.99 35.52
C CYS A 20 30.54 -26.84 34.09
N THR A 21 30.77 -27.91 33.32
CA THR A 21 29.89 -28.44 32.28
C THR A 21 28.47 -28.70 32.80
N ASN A 22 27.41 -28.22 32.12
CA ASN A 22 26.42 -29.04 31.38
C ASN A 22 25.10 -28.28 31.08
N THR A 23 24.57 -28.54 29.88
CA THR A 23 23.18 -28.40 29.41
C THR A 23 22.39 -27.09 29.63
N SER A 24 22.42 -26.23 28.62
CA SER A 24 21.21 -25.81 27.90
C SER A 24 21.66 -25.03 26.66
N LYS A 25 21.36 -25.56 25.46
CA LYS A 25 21.47 -24.79 24.23
C LYS A 25 20.39 -23.72 24.28
N ILE A 26 20.72 -22.55 24.83
CA ILE A 26 19.95 -21.33 24.63
C ILE A 26 19.99 -21.07 23.12
N GLN A 27 18.85 -21.22 22.46
CA GLN A 27 18.67 -20.71 21.10
C GLN A 27 18.94 -19.21 21.16
N ILE A 28 20.04 -18.80 20.55
CA ILE A 28 20.40 -17.39 20.44
C ILE A 28 19.38 -16.78 19.48
N ASN A 29 18.47 -15.98 20.03
CA ASN A 29 17.58 -15.13 19.25
C ASN A 29 18.46 -14.28 18.33
N LYS A 30 18.27 -14.44 17.02
CA LYS A 30 18.92 -13.60 16.02
C LYS A 30 18.63 -12.13 16.36
N THR A 31 19.66 -11.31 16.30
CA THR A 31 19.53 -9.87 16.48
C THR A 31 18.70 -9.27 15.33
N ASP A 32 18.02 -8.14 15.56
CA ASP A 32 17.29 -7.41 14.50
C ASP A 32 18.16 -7.11 13.27
N GLN A 33 19.48 -7.00 13.48
CA GLN A 33 20.46 -6.77 12.44
C GLN A 33 20.71 -8.04 11.59
N GLU A 34 20.70 -9.23 12.20
CA GLU A 34 20.76 -10.52 11.50
C GLU A 34 19.44 -10.87 10.80
N ILE A 35 18.30 -10.47 11.35
CA ILE A 35 16.99 -10.56 10.67
C ILE A 35 17.00 -9.65 9.44
N ARG A 36 17.39 -8.37 9.58
CA ARG A 36 17.52 -7.43 8.45
C ARG A 36 18.56 -7.87 7.42
N ALA A 37 19.65 -8.52 7.83
CA ALA A 37 20.63 -9.09 6.90
C ALA A 37 20.02 -10.25 6.09
N SER A 38 19.24 -11.13 6.73
CA SER A 38 18.57 -12.25 6.04
C SER A 38 17.43 -11.82 5.09
N VAL A 39 16.81 -10.66 5.34
CA VAL A 39 15.81 -10.05 4.44
C VAL A 39 16.48 -9.21 3.33
N SER A 40 17.75 -8.82 3.49
CA SER A 40 18.49 -7.98 2.55
C SER A 40 19.52 -8.70 1.68
N GLU A 41 19.77 -9.99 1.92
CA GLU A 41 20.36 -10.86 0.90
C GLU A 41 19.34 -11.04 -0.23
N LYS A 42 19.40 -10.10 -1.16
CA LYS A 42 18.89 -10.27 -2.51
C LYS A 42 19.62 -11.48 -3.09
N ASP A 43 19.01 -12.66 -2.98
CA ASP A 43 19.36 -13.76 -3.88
C ASP A 43 18.93 -13.31 -5.27
N ASP A 44 19.82 -12.59 -5.95
CA ASP A 44 19.63 -12.08 -7.31
C ASP A 44 19.41 -13.23 -8.31
N ASN A 45 19.66 -14.49 -7.91
CA ASN A 45 19.31 -15.66 -8.67
C ASN A 45 17.87 -16.18 -8.41
N SER A 46 17.14 -15.74 -7.38
CA SER A 46 15.79 -16.28 -7.07
C SER A 46 14.69 -15.80 -8.04
N SER A 47 14.81 -14.60 -8.60
CA SER A 47 13.79 -14.03 -9.51
C SER A 47 14.10 -14.22 -11.01
N ALA A 48 15.32 -14.67 -11.35
CA ALA A 48 15.82 -14.73 -12.72
C ALA A 48 16.07 -16.15 -13.27
N ARG A 49 15.85 -17.21 -12.48
CA ARG A 49 16.40 -18.55 -12.77
C ARG A 49 15.67 -19.39 -13.83
N TYR A 50 14.40 -19.13 -14.15
CA TYR A 50 13.61 -20.03 -15.01
C TYR A 50 12.90 -19.30 -16.15
N GLU A 51 13.42 -19.43 -17.37
CA GLU A 51 12.71 -19.04 -18.59
C GLU A 51 11.59 -20.04 -18.92
N GLN A 52 11.73 -21.29 -18.47
CA GLN A 52 10.77 -22.37 -18.68
C GLN A 52 10.84 -23.47 -17.61
N VAL A 53 9.76 -24.22 -17.45
CA VAL A 53 9.62 -25.41 -16.57
C VAL A 53 8.90 -26.55 -17.30
N SER A 54 8.96 -27.76 -16.73
CA SER A 54 8.21 -28.89 -17.30
C SER A 54 6.70 -28.70 -17.12
N GLN A 55 5.92 -29.27 -18.04
CA GLN A 55 4.45 -29.24 -17.94
C GLN A 55 3.94 -29.87 -16.65
N ALA A 56 4.57 -30.96 -16.20
CA ALA A 56 4.22 -31.62 -14.93
C ALA A 56 4.41 -30.67 -13.74
N LEU A 57 5.53 -29.96 -13.68
CA LEU A 57 5.82 -29.03 -12.59
C LEU A 57 4.89 -27.80 -12.62
N ALA A 58 4.57 -27.28 -13.80
CA ALA A 58 3.61 -26.18 -13.96
C ALA A 58 2.21 -26.58 -13.48
N LEU A 59 1.72 -27.77 -13.81
CA LEU A 59 0.43 -28.28 -13.35
C LEU A 59 0.41 -28.60 -11.85
N GLU A 60 1.53 -29.06 -11.30
CA GLU A 60 1.67 -29.38 -9.89
C GLU A 60 1.71 -28.13 -9.02
N LYS A 61 2.65 -27.21 -9.31
CA LYS A 61 3.01 -26.07 -8.45
C LYS A 61 2.48 -24.72 -8.93
N GLY A 62 1.92 -24.59 -10.14
CA GLY A 62 1.48 -23.31 -10.68
C GLY A 62 2.62 -22.28 -10.77
N CYS A 63 2.38 -21.04 -10.35
CA CYS A 63 3.40 -19.99 -10.29
C CYS A 63 4.60 -20.34 -9.41
N LEU A 64 4.42 -21.19 -8.39
CA LEU A 64 5.51 -21.65 -7.51
C LEU A 64 6.46 -22.64 -8.22
N SER A 65 6.20 -23.02 -9.48
CA SER A 65 7.16 -23.79 -10.28
C SER A 65 8.42 -23.00 -10.64
N CYS A 66 8.30 -21.67 -10.73
CA CYS A 66 9.43 -20.76 -10.93
C CYS A 66 9.69 -19.85 -9.71
N HIS A 67 8.66 -19.55 -8.91
CA HIS A 67 8.71 -18.61 -7.79
C HIS A 67 8.56 -19.31 -6.44
N GLU A 68 9.57 -20.07 -6.04
CA GLU A 68 9.59 -20.74 -4.74
C GLU A 68 9.81 -19.76 -3.59
N GLY A 69 9.38 -20.12 -2.38
CA GLY A 69 9.65 -19.34 -1.17
C GLY A 69 8.79 -18.09 -0.95
N ILE A 70 7.82 -17.79 -1.82
CA ILE A 70 6.86 -16.69 -1.58
C ILE A 70 6.01 -17.04 -0.35
N GLU A 71 5.99 -16.14 0.63
CA GLU A 71 5.22 -16.28 1.87
C GLU A 71 3.69 -16.17 1.63
N ASP A 72 2.89 -16.57 2.61
CA ASP A 72 1.45 -16.38 2.55
C ASP A 72 1.09 -14.93 2.83
N ILE A 73 0.09 -14.39 2.11
CA ILE A 73 -0.36 -13.01 2.32
C ILE A 73 -0.86 -12.79 3.76
N ASN A 74 -1.60 -13.76 4.29
CA ASN A 74 -1.89 -13.94 5.71
C ASN A 74 -2.63 -15.27 5.93
N GLU A 75 -2.55 -15.81 7.14
CA GLU A 75 -3.13 -17.11 7.49
C GLU A 75 -4.65 -17.17 7.36
N ALA A 76 -5.36 -16.05 7.61
CA ALA A 76 -6.82 -16.01 7.62
C ALA A 76 -7.43 -16.03 6.21
N MET A 77 -6.80 -15.33 5.27
CA MET A 77 -7.28 -15.18 3.90
C MET A 77 -6.82 -16.33 3.00
N MET A 78 -5.62 -16.87 3.25
CA MET A 78 -5.00 -17.84 2.36
C MET A 78 -5.86 -19.06 2.02
N PRO A 79 -6.61 -19.68 2.97
CA PRO A 79 -7.49 -20.80 2.66
C PRO A 79 -8.55 -20.46 1.60
N TYR A 80 -9.12 -19.25 1.66
CA TYR A 80 -10.10 -18.78 0.68
C TYR A 80 -9.46 -18.56 -0.69
N LEU A 81 -8.27 -17.95 -0.73
CA LEU A 81 -7.55 -17.72 -2.00
C LEU A 81 -7.21 -19.04 -2.69
N ILE A 82 -6.76 -20.04 -1.93
CA ILE A 82 -6.48 -21.37 -2.45
C ILE A 82 -7.76 -21.99 -3.00
N GLY A 83 -8.88 -21.89 -2.27
CA GLY A 83 -10.18 -22.40 -2.71
C GLY A 83 -10.63 -21.80 -4.06
N TYR A 84 -10.67 -20.48 -4.17
CA TYR A 84 -11.04 -19.79 -5.42
C TYR A 84 -9.98 -19.96 -6.53
N GLY A 85 -8.72 -20.12 -6.14
CA GLY A 85 -7.58 -20.22 -7.04
C GLY A 85 -7.34 -21.60 -7.63
N GLY A 86 -8.26 -22.56 -7.52
CA GLY A 86 -8.09 -23.90 -8.08
C GLY A 86 -7.40 -24.91 -7.14
N GLY A 87 -7.45 -24.67 -5.83
CA GLY A 87 -7.08 -25.64 -4.79
C GLY A 87 -5.60 -25.69 -4.43
N LYS A 88 -4.76 -24.80 -4.99
CA LYS A 88 -3.32 -24.76 -4.70
C LYS A 88 -2.82 -23.33 -4.51
N LYS A 89 -1.78 -23.17 -3.68
CA LYS A 89 -1.13 -21.87 -3.45
C LYS A 89 -0.60 -21.24 -4.73
N GLY A 90 0.10 -21.99 -5.58
CA GLY A 90 0.70 -21.41 -6.78
C GLY A 90 -0.29 -21.06 -7.88
N THR A 91 -1.52 -21.56 -7.83
CA THR A 91 -2.58 -21.18 -8.76
C THR A 91 -3.40 -19.99 -8.23
N SER A 92 -3.45 -19.79 -6.90
CA SER A 92 -4.16 -18.65 -6.30
C SER A 92 -3.54 -17.30 -6.60
N CYS A 93 -2.24 -17.22 -6.90
CA CYS A 93 -1.56 -15.99 -7.30
C CYS A 93 -2.26 -15.32 -8.51
N ALA A 94 -2.68 -16.12 -9.49
CA ALA A 94 -3.32 -15.66 -10.71
C ALA A 94 -4.69 -15.00 -10.46
N MET A 95 -5.32 -15.26 -9.31
CA MET A 95 -6.59 -14.63 -8.97
C MET A 95 -6.46 -13.11 -8.84
N CYS A 96 -5.33 -12.64 -8.33
CA CYS A 96 -5.03 -11.21 -8.20
C CYS A 96 -4.20 -10.72 -9.39
N HIS A 97 -3.18 -11.50 -9.78
CA HIS A 97 -2.20 -11.11 -10.78
C HIS A 97 -2.63 -11.35 -12.23
N GLU A 98 -3.74 -12.06 -12.52
CA GLU A 98 -4.25 -12.30 -13.89
C GLU A 98 -3.31 -13.06 -14.86
N GLY A 99 -2.20 -13.61 -14.35
CA GLY A 99 -1.29 -14.45 -15.14
C GLY A 99 -1.83 -15.86 -15.42
N ASN A 100 -1.09 -16.63 -16.22
CA ASN A 100 -1.43 -18.02 -16.49
C ASN A 100 -0.57 -18.98 -15.64
N PRO A 101 -1.10 -19.57 -14.56
CA PRO A 101 -0.32 -20.44 -13.68
C PRO A 101 0.01 -21.80 -14.32
N ALA A 102 -0.65 -22.19 -15.40
CA ALA A 102 -0.42 -23.46 -16.10
C ALA A 102 0.60 -23.35 -17.26
N ALA A 103 1.08 -22.14 -17.56
CA ALA A 103 2.05 -21.92 -18.62
C ALA A 103 3.43 -22.44 -18.22
N THR A 104 4.18 -22.96 -19.19
CA THR A 104 5.52 -23.52 -19.00
C THR A 104 6.64 -22.54 -19.28
N THR A 105 6.34 -21.35 -19.82
CA THR A 105 7.34 -20.33 -20.15
C THR A 105 7.02 -19.02 -19.43
N LYS A 106 8.06 -18.24 -19.13
CA LYS A 106 7.93 -16.91 -18.52
C LYS A 106 6.97 -16.01 -19.28
N ASN A 107 7.15 -15.90 -20.61
CA ASN A 107 6.28 -15.09 -21.45
C ASN A 107 4.84 -15.61 -21.50
N GLY A 108 4.64 -16.93 -21.46
CA GLY A 108 3.31 -17.53 -21.40
C GLY A 108 2.60 -17.24 -20.08
N ALA A 109 3.32 -17.35 -18.96
CA ALA A 109 2.78 -17.13 -17.62
C ALA A 109 2.47 -15.66 -17.35
N HIS A 110 3.32 -14.75 -17.85
CA HIS A 110 3.20 -13.31 -17.60
C HIS A 110 2.35 -12.56 -18.64
N LYS A 111 1.81 -13.24 -19.65
CA LYS A 111 0.96 -12.60 -20.64
C LYS A 111 -0.32 -12.06 -19.97
N GLY A 112 -0.44 -10.73 -19.91
CA GLY A 112 -1.56 -10.05 -19.25
C GLY A 112 -1.46 -9.97 -17.73
N LEU A 113 -0.32 -10.39 -17.14
CA LEU A 113 -0.11 -10.35 -15.70
C LEU A 113 -0.04 -8.91 -15.19
N LEU A 114 -0.72 -8.65 -14.09
CA LEU A 114 -0.66 -7.43 -13.28
C LEU A 114 0.50 -7.58 -12.27
N PRO A 115 1.61 -6.84 -12.43
CA PRO A 115 2.75 -6.97 -11.53
C PRO A 115 2.42 -6.53 -10.10
N ASP A 116 1.58 -5.51 -9.96
CA ASP A 116 1.11 -4.99 -8.68
C ASP A 116 -0.44 -4.98 -8.66
N PRO A 117 -1.08 -6.06 -8.17
CA PRO A 117 -2.53 -6.16 -8.10
C PRO A 117 -3.13 -5.40 -6.91
N GLY A 118 -2.29 -4.85 -6.01
CA GLY A 118 -2.72 -3.98 -4.93
C GLY A 118 -2.80 -2.50 -5.31
N ASN A 119 -2.22 -2.14 -6.45
CA ASN A 119 -2.17 -0.78 -6.96
C ASN A 119 -3.57 -0.15 -7.09
N MET A 120 -3.76 1.11 -6.66
CA MET A 120 -5.05 1.79 -6.76
C MET A 120 -5.60 1.91 -8.19
N TRP A 121 -4.75 2.08 -9.19
CA TRP A 121 -5.16 2.10 -10.60
C TRP A 121 -5.73 0.76 -11.08
N VAL A 122 -5.28 -0.33 -10.45
CA VAL A 122 -5.71 -1.69 -10.74
C VAL A 122 -6.96 -2.03 -9.93
N VAL A 123 -6.92 -1.83 -8.61
CA VAL A 123 -8.04 -2.21 -7.73
C VAL A 123 -9.29 -1.37 -7.99
N SER A 124 -9.11 -0.10 -8.38
CA SER A 124 -10.24 0.78 -8.72
C SER A 124 -10.92 0.41 -10.04
N LYS A 125 -10.28 -0.42 -10.87
CA LYS A 125 -10.91 -1.07 -12.05
C LYS A 125 -11.57 -2.41 -11.70
N GLY A 126 -11.73 -2.72 -10.41
CA GLY A 126 -12.29 -3.99 -9.94
C GLY A 126 -11.38 -5.19 -10.14
N LYS A 127 -10.08 -4.98 -10.32
CA LYS A 127 -9.06 -6.04 -10.43
C LYS A 127 -8.36 -6.25 -9.08
N GLY A 128 -7.51 -7.28 -8.97
CA GLY A 128 -6.79 -7.56 -7.72
C GLY A 128 -7.71 -7.61 -6.49
N CYS A 129 -7.39 -6.82 -5.46
CA CYS A 129 -8.20 -6.72 -4.24
C CYS A 129 -9.64 -6.22 -4.51
N GLY A 130 -9.86 -5.42 -5.56
CA GLY A 130 -11.18 -4.89 -5.94
C GLY A 130 -12.18 -5.98 -6.39
N LYS A 131 -11.70 -7.18 -6.72
CA LYS A 131 -12.56 -8.33 -7.02
C LYS A 131 -13.37 -8.81 -5.80
N CYS A 132 -12.89 -8.52 -4.59
CA CYS A 132 -13.45 -9.01 -3.33
C CYS A 132 -13.75 -7.89 -2.33
N HIS A 133 -12.86 -6.90 -2.19
CA HIS A 133 -12.94 -5.84 -1.18
C HIS A 133 -13.69 -4.60 -1.69
N SER A 134 -14.68 -4.81 -2.54
CA SER A 134 -15.63 -3.81 -3.04
C SER A 134 -16.99 -4.47 -3.15
N GLN A 135 -18.05 -3.71 -2.91
CA GLN A 135 -19.38 -4.18 -3.28
C GLN A 135 -19.48 -4.30 -4.81
N LYS A 136 -20.39 -5.13 -5.29
CA LYS A 136 -20.58 -5.32 -6.72
C LYS A 136 -21.01 -4.01 -7.36
N HIS A 137 -20.30 -3.62 -8.41
CA HIS A 137 -20.52 -2.38 -9.16
C HIS A 137 -20.30 -1.07 -8.37
N ALA A 138 -19.75 -1.12 -7.15
CA ALA A 138 -19.53 0.09 -6.36
C ALA A 138 -18.40 0.98 -6.90
N LEU A 139 -17.47 0.42 -7.66
CA LEU A 139 -16.38 1.18 -8.28
C LEU A 139 -16.90 1.77 -9.58
N THR A 140 -17.16 3.07 -9.60
CA THR A 140 -17.78 3.77 -10.73
C THR A 140 -16.87 4.80 -11.38
N SER A 141 -15.82 5.22 -10.69
CA SER A 141 -14.88 6.23 -11.16
C SER A 141 -13.45 5.97 -10.68
N ILE A 142 -12.50 6.62 -11.34
CA ILE A 142 -11.10 6.74 -10.94
C ILE A 142 -10.74 8.22 -11.04
N MET A 143 -10.33 8.83 -9.93
CA MET A 143 -10.00 10.26 -9.88
C MET A 143 -11.09 11.15 -10.49
N ALA A 144 -12.34 10.95 -10.06
CA ALA A 144 -13.56 11.57 -10.60
C ALA A 144 -13.85 11.30 -12.10
N GLN A 145 -13.01 10.55 -12.81
CA GLN A 145 -13.29 10.12 -14.18
C GLN A 145 -14.15 8.84 -14.16
N PRO A 146 -15.31 8.82 -14.81
CA PRO A 146 -16.17 7.65 -14.82
C PRO A 146 -15.48 6.46 -15.51
N LEU A 147 -15.68 5.27 -14.96
CA LEU A 147 -15.32 4.03 -15.62
C LEU A 147 -16.29 3.77 -16.79
N PRO A 148 -15.84 3.11 -17.86
CA PRO A 148 -16.74 2.70 -18.95
C PRO A 148 -17.91 1.85 -18.45
N GLU A 149 -17.65 0.99 -17.47
CA GLU A 149 -18.65 0.16 -16.80
C GLU A 149 -18.34 0.09 -15.30
N PRO A 150 -19.36 0.11 -14.42
CA PRO A 150 -19.18 -0.11 -12.99
C PRO A 150 -18.49 -1.44 -12.68
N ALA A 151 -17.56 -1.43 -11.73
CA ALA A 151 -16.71 -2.56 -11.37
C ALA A 151 -16.74 -2.83 -9.84
N GLY A 152 -15.99 -3.84 -9.41
CA GLY A 152 -15.90 -4.25 -8.01
C GLY A 152 -16.73 -5.49 -7.71
N GLY A 153 -16.31 -6.25 -6.71
CA GLY A 153 -17.05 -7.41 -6.21
C GLY A 153 -17.24 -8.55 -7.22
N ALA A 154 -16.42 -8.62 -8.27
CA ALA A 154 -16.59 -9.56 -9.37
C ALA A 154 -16.47 -11.03 -8.95
N LEU A 155 -15.75 -11.33 -7.86
CA LEU A 155 -15.68 -12.67 -7.28
C LEU A 155 -16.58 -12.82 -6.06
N MET A 156 -16.54 -11.83 -5.16
CA MET A 156 -17.39 -11.79 -3.98
C MET A 156 -17.47 -10.38 -3.41
N GLU A 157 -18.41 -10.16 -2.49
CA GLU A 157 -18.47 -8.94 -1.68
C GLU A 157 -17.98 -9.27 -0.27
N SER A 158 -16.67 -9.18 -0.07
CA SER A 158 -16.05 -9.43 1.22
C SER A 158 -16.39 -8.30 2.20
N THR A 159 -16.88 -8.71 3.37
CA THR A 159 -17.12 -7.82 4.51
C THR A 159 -16.31 -8.36 5.68
N SER A 160 -15.42 -7.55 6.26
CA SER A 160 -14.76 -7.95 7.51
C SER A 160 -15.79 -7.99 8.63
N PHE A 161 -15.76 -9.06 9.42
CA PHE A 161 -16.56 -9.21 10.63
C PHE A 161 -15.86 -8.65 11.87
N ALA A 162 -14.67 -8.06 11.72
CA ALA A 162 -13.99 -7.41 12.83
C ALA A 162 -14.91 -6.33 13.41
N THR A 163 -15.21 -6.42 14.70
CA THR A 163 -16.07 -5.46 15.40
C THR A 163 -15.37 -4.10 15.44
N ASP A 164 -15.68 -3.25 14.47
CA ASP A 164 -15.16 -1.89 14.37
C ASP A 164 -16.32 -0.89 14.34
N PRO A 165 -16.51 -0.08 15.39
CA PRO A 165 -17.60 0.88 15.44
C PRO A 165 -17.52 1.95 14.35
N SER A 166 -16.33 2.18 13.78
CA SER A 166 -16.08 3.13 12.68
C SER A 166 -16.18 2.49 11.29
N GLY A 167 -16.25 1.15 11.20
CA GLY A 167 -16.33 0.45 9.92
C GLY A 167 -15.08 0.56 9.04
N LYS A 168 -13.91 0.96 9.56
CA LYS A 168 -12.64 0.97 8.79
C LYS A 168 -12.34 -0.41 8.21
N THR A 169 -12.54 -1.46 9.01
CA THR A 169 -12.40 -2.85 8.55
C THR A 169 -13.56 -3.32 7.68
N GLY A 170 -14.67 -2.58 7.61
CA GLY A 170 -15.93 -3.02 7.01
C GLY A 170 -15.95 -3.17 5.48
N SER A 171 -17.15 -3.43 4.94
CA SER A 171 -17.37 -3.66 3.50
C SER A 171 -16.91 -2.49 2.62
N ASN A 172 -16.85 -2.74 1.32
CA ASN A 172 -16.59 -1.71 0.30
C ASN A 172 -15.25 -0.96 0.45
N HIS A 173 -14.22 -1.65 0.96
CA HIS A 173 -12.96 -1.03 1.36
C HIS A 173 -12.26 -0.26 0.22
N VAL A 174 -12.14 -0.82 -0.99
CA VAL A 174 -11.44 -0.12 -2.09
C VAL A 174 -12.18 1.15 -2.47
N TYR A 175 -13.51 1.12 -2.57
CA TYR A 175 -14.34 2.29 -2.84
C TYR A 175 -14.09 3.42 -1.82
N ARG A 176 -14.14 3.07 -0.53
CA ARG A 176 -13.90 4.02 0.57
C ARG A 176 -12.47 4.52 0.58
N LEU A 177 -11.50 3.64 0.27
CA LEU A 177 -10.08 4.01 0.21
C LEU A 177 -9.84 5.06 -0.86
N GLN A 178 -10.52 5.03 -2.03
CA GLN A 178 -10.36 6.08 -3.04
C GLN A 178 -10.67 7.49 -2.51
N ARG A 179 -11.63 7.57 -1.57
CA ARG A 179 -12.14 8.82 -0.96
C ARG A 179 -11.54 9.12 0.41
N ALA A 180 -10.71 8.21 0.92
CA ALA A 180 -10.12 8.37 2.25
C ALA A 180 -9.11 9.52 2.27
N LEU A 181 -8.99 10.17 3.43
CA LEU A 181 -8.03 11.25 3.64
C LEU A 181 -6.58 10.84 3.32
N VAL A 182 -6.23 9.57 3.60
CA VAL A 182 -4.91 9.00 3.28
C VAL A 182 -4.65 8.94 1.77
N SER A 183 -5.69 8.77 0.96
CA SER A 183 -5.58 8.77 -0.50
C SER A 183 -5.52 10.18 -1.05
N LEU A 184 -6.35 11.08 -0.55
CA LEU A 184 -6.45 12.45 -1.05
C LEU A 184 -5.28 13.34 -0.59
N GLU A 185 -4.57 12.98 0.48
CA GLU A 185 -3.43 13.75 1.03
C GLU A 185 -3.71 15.23 1.36
N TYR A 186 -4.97 15.61 1.62
CA TYR A 186 -5.36 17.02 1.86
C TYR A 186 -4.43 17.75 2.84
N GLY A 187 -4.09 17.13 3.96
CA GLY A 187 -3.23 17.75 4.97
C GLY A 187 -1.85 18.09 4.42
N LYS A 188 -1.21 17.14 3.73
CA LYS A 188 0.13 17.31 3.18
C LYS A 188 0.16 18.37 2.09
N VAL A 189 -0.79 18.32 1.15
CA VAL A 189 -0.89 19.31 0.07
C VAL A 189 -1.14 20.70 0.67
N SER A 190 -2.17 20.83 1.50
CA SER A 190 -2.57 22.12 2.06
C SER A 190 -1.47 22.75 2.92
N HIS A 191 -0.86 21.98 3.82
CA HIS A 191 0.24 22.49 4.65
C HIS A 191 1.48 22.85 3.84
N THR A 192 1.81 22.08 2.80
CA THR A 192 2.97 22.39 1.95
C THR A 192 2.75 23.68 1.17
N LEU A 193 1.59 23.83 0.53
CA LEU A 193 1.26 25.04 -0.22
C LEU A 193 1.15 26.27 0.69
N SER A 194 0.49 26.16 1.84
CA SER A 194 0.29 27.29 2.74
C SER A 194 1.61 27.76 3.37
N SER A 195 2.48 26.82 3.75
CA SER A 195 3.78 27.15 4.35
C SER A 195 4.74 27.84 3.36
N ASN A 196 4.48 27.69 2.06
CA ASN A 196 5.26 28.33 0.98
C ASN A 196 4.53 29.52 0.34
N GLY A 197 3.46 30.04 0.97
CA GLY A 197 2.75 31.24 0.50
C GLY A 197 1.98 31.06 -0.82
N ILE A 198 1.75 29.81 -1.24
CA ILE A 198 1.02 29.51 -2.48
C ILE A 198 -0.48 29.74 -2.26
N VAL A 199 -1.01 29.24 -1.15
CA VAL A 199 -2.41 29.40 -0.72
C VAL A 199 -2.47 29.97 0.71
N PRO A 200 -3.57 30.59 1.13
CA PRO A 200 -3.78 31.00 2.51
C PRO A 200 -3.67 29.86 3.54
N THR A 201 -3.24 30.19 4.76
CA THR A 201 -3.21 29.24 5.88
C THR A 201 -4.62 28.78 6.24
N ASN A 202 -4.76 27.52 6.65
CA ASN A 202 -6.03 26.84 6.95
C ASN A 202 -6.99 26.69 5.77
N GLU A 203 -6.51 26.88 4.53
CA GLU A 203 -7.28 26.62 3.33
C GLU A 203 -6.98 25.21 2.79
N TYR A 204 -7.97 24.31 2.89
CA TYR A 204 -7.88 22.94 2.39
C TYR A 204 -8.49 22.80 0.99
N THR A 205 -7.96 23.54 0.02
CA THR A 205 -8.53 23.59 -1.35
C THR A 205 -8.04 22.45 -2.24
N PHE A 206 -6.76 22.10 -2.13
CA PHE A 206 -6.13 21.12 -3.01
C PHE A 206 -5.84 19.80 -2.31
N CYS A 207 -5.91 18.73 -3.09
CA CYS A 207 -5.53 17.37 -2.76
C CYS A 207 -4.66 16.80 -3.88
N ASP A 208 -4.37 15.51 -3.81
CA ASP A 208 -3.48 14.86 -4.77
C ASP A 208 -4.13 14.66 -6.15
N PHE A 209 -5.41 14.29 -6.18
CA PHE A 209 -6.20 14.09 -7.40
C PHE A 209 -7.67 14.46 -7.20
N ASP A 210 -8.38 14.69 -8.31
CA ASP A 210 -9.81 14.99 -8.27
C ASP A 210 -10.64 13.83 -7.73
N MET A 211 -11.58 14.09 -6.83
CA MET A 211 -12.48 13.03 -6.32
C MET A 211 -13.80 13.63 -5.85
N ASP A 212 -14.90 12.97 -6.20
CA ASP A 212 -16.23 13.32 -5.72
C ASP A 212 -16.62 12.53 -4.47
N ASP A 213 -17.48 13.12 -3.65
CA ASP A 213 -18.15 12.46 -2.52
C ASP A 213 -19.66 12.35 -2.81
N PRO A 214 -20.09 11.30 -3.53
CA PRO A 214 -21.49 11.11 -3.89
C PRO A 214 -22.36 10.67 -2.71
N ASP A 215 -21.76 10.21 -1.61
CA ASP A 215 -22.49 9.56 -0.50
C ASP A 215 -23.12 10.55 0.49
N GLY A 216 -22.69 11.81 0.45
CA GLY A 216 -23.24 12.81 1.36
C GLY A 216 -22.46 12.93 2.67
N ALA A 217 -23.09 13.57 3.66
CA ALA A 217 -22.43 13.83 4.95
C ALA A 217 -22.50 12.64 5.93
N GLU A 218 -23.31 11.64 5.60
CA GLU A 218 -23.45 10.44 6.41
C GLU A 218 -22.46 9.38 5.92
N PRO A 219 -21.58 8.85 6.79
CA PRO A 219 -20.68 7.77 6.41
C PRO A 219 -21.41 6.53 5.90
N ASP A 220 -20.89 5.92 4.84
CA ASP A 220 -21.39 4.67 4.26
C ASP A 220 -21.18 3.45 5.19
N ALA A 221 -20.21 3.53 6.09
CA ALA A 221 -19.84 2.48 7.03
C ALA A 221 -19.77 2.96 8.50
N GLY A 222 -19.88 2.00 9.41
CA GLY A 222 -19.82 2.22 10.85
C GLY A 222 -21.17 2.09 11.55
N THR A 223 -21.14 2.13 12.87
CA THR A 223 -22.33 2.03 13.71
C THR A 223 -23.20 3.29 13.64
N GLU A 224 -24.48 3.16 13.96
CA GLU A 224 -25.39 4.32 14.06
C GLU A 224 -24.87 5.41 15.02
N LYS A 225 -24.22 5.00 16.12
CA LYS A 225 -23.56 5.94 17.04
C LYS A 225 -22.42 6.71 16.38
N TYR A 226 -21.61 6.03 15.56
CA TYR A 226 -20.51 6.66 14.82
C TYR A 226 -21.03 7.64 13.78
N LYS A 227 -22.03 7.24 12.98
CA LYS A 227 -22.66 8.11 11.97
C LYS A 227 -23.27 9.36 12.61
N ALA A 228 -24.00 9.20 13.72
CA ALA A 228 -24.56 10.32 14.47
C ALA A 228 -23.46 11.26 15.02
N TRP A 229 -22.34 10.71 15.49
CA TRP A 229 -21.20 11.49 15.95
C TRP A 229 -20.55 12.29 14.81
N ILE A 230 -20.32 11.68 13.64
CA ILE A 230 -19.76 12.37 12.46
C ILE A 230 -20.67 13.51 12.03
N LYS A 231 -21.98 13.26 11.93
CA LYS A 231 -22.96 14.29 11.58
C LYS A 231 -22.87 15.49 12.54
N LYS A 232 -22.87 15.23 13.85
CA LYS A 232 -22.72 16.28 14.87
C LYS A 232 -21.39 17.04 14.72
N ALA A 233 -20.30 16.35 14.44
CA ALA A 233 -18.97 16.96 14.28
C ALA A 233 -18.88 17.84 13.02
N ILE A 234 -19.58 17.47 11.94
CA ILE A 234 -19.73 18.29 10.74
C ILE A 234 -20.58 19.52 11.05
N GLU A 235 -21.75 19.35 11.67
CA GLU A 235 -22.66 20.45 12.03
C GLU A 235 -22.02 21.46 13.00
N SER A 236 -21.15 20.98 13.90
CA SER A 236 -20.43 21.85 14.85
C SER A 236 -19.15 22.45 14.27
N GLY A 237 -18.78 22.15 13.03
CA GLY A 237 -17.57 22.66 12.37
C GLY A 237 -16.25 22.04 12.85
N TYR A 238 -16.27 20.96 13.63
CA TYR A 238 -15.04 20.23 14.00
C TYR A 238 -14.50 19.39 12.86
N ILE A 239 -15.35 18.96 11.93
CA ILE A 239 -14.97 18.25 10.71
C ILE A 239 -15.42 19.08 9.52
N GLN A 240 -14.47 19.48 8.68
CA GLN A 240 -14.76 20.07 7.39
C GLN A 240 -15.01 18.97 6.37
N ARG A 241 -16.27 18.80 5.95
CA ARG A 241 -16.61 17.95 4.82
C ARG A 241 -16.28 18.65 3.51
N LYS A 242 -15.78 17.89 2.54
CA LYS A 242 -15.53 18.33 1.16
C LYS A 242 -16.37 17.46 0.24
N SER A 243 -17.37 18.06 -0.43
CA SER A 243 -18.20 17.35 -1.42
C SER A 243 -17.44 17.03 -2.71
N PHE A 244 -16.34 17.75 -2.94
CA PHE A 244 -15.42 17.53 -4.04
C PHE A 244 -14.00 17.86 -3.58
N ALA A 245 -13.07 17.02 -3.99
CA ALA A 245 -11.64 17.17 -3.80
C ALA A 245 -11.03 17.58 -5.13
N ARG A 246 -10.26 18.67 -5.13
CA ARG A 246 -9.62 19.22 -6.33
C ARG A 246 -8.14 18.88 -6.33
N GLY A 247 -7.70 18.10 -7.30
CA GLY A 247 -6.30 17.78 -7.52
C GLY A 247 -5.45 19.05 -7.70
N LEU A 248 -4.20 18.98 -7.27
CA LEU A 248 -3.26 20.08 -7.45
C LEU A 248 -3.05 20.34 -8.95
N PRO A 249 -3.21 21.60 -9.43
CA PRO A 249 -3.13 21.91 -10.85
C PRO A 249 -1.73 21.66 -11.40
N ASP A 250 -1.64 21.32 -12.68
CA ASP A 250 -0.37 21.32 -13.39
C ASP A 250 0.17 22.76 -13.58
N PHE A 251 1.39 22.90 -14.10
CA PHE A 251 1.99 24.23 -14.29
C PHE A 251 1.11 25.19 -15.10
N LYS A 252 0.49 24.72 -16.18
CA LYS A 252 -0.30 25.56 -17.09
C LYS A 252 -1.59 26.01 -16.42
N GLU A 253 -2.24 25.13 -15.69
CA GLU A 253 -3.44 25.41 -14.90
C GLU A 253 -3.13 26.33 -13.72
N ALA A 254 -2.04 26.07 -13.00
CA ALA A 254 -1.58 26.86 -11.87
C ALA A 254 -1.20 28.29 -12.31
N LEU A 255 -0.52 28.43 -13.46
CA LEU A 255 -0.18 29.73 -14.01
C LEU A 255 -1.44 30.54 -14.36
N LYS A 256 -2.48 29.90 -14.91
CA LYS A 256 -3.77 30.58 -15.14
C LYS A 256 -4.47 30.95 -13.83
N LEU A 257 -4.35 30.10 -12.81
CA LEU A 257 -5.05 30.28 -11.54
C LEU A 257 -4.42 31.40 -10.69
N TRP A 258 -3.10 31.43 -10.58
CA TRP A 258 -2.39 32.36 -9.70
C TRP A 258 -1.72 33.51 -10.45
N ASN A 259 -1.63 33.45 -11.78
CA ASN A 259 -0.89 34.41 -12.61
C ASN A 259 0.54 34.66 -12.09
N ASP A 260 1.17 33.61 -11.58
CA ASP A 260 2.46 33.65 -10.92
C ASP A 260 3.27 32.40 -11.32
N PRO A 261 4.36 32.57 -12.09
CA PRO A 261 5.16 31.45 -12.59
C PRO A 261 5.94 30.74 -11.48
N GLU A 262 6.30 31.42 -10.39
CA GLU A 262 7.01 30.79 -9.26
C GLU A 262 6.07 29.87 -8.49
N LYS A 263 4.84 30.34 -8.22
CA LYS A 263 3.82 29.50 -7.59
C LYS A 263 3.42 28.32 -8.46
N ALA A 264 3.27 28.55 -9.75
CA ALA A 264 2.97 27.50 -10.72
C ALA A 264 4.09 26.45 -10.79
N ALA A 265 5.35 26.90 -10.81
CA ALA A 265 6.51 26.01 -10.79
C ALA A 265 6.57 25.20 -9.50
N PHE A 266 6.33 25.82 -8.34
CA PHE A 266 6.34 25.12 -7.06
C PHE A 266 5.26 24.05 -6.98
N ALA A 267 4.01 24.35 -7.36
CA ALA A 267 2.93 23.39 -7.34
C ALA A 267 3.19 22.20 -8.27
N ASP A 268 3.65 22.46 -9.50
CA ASP A 268 3.97 21.39 -10.45
C ASP A 268 5.19 20.56 -10.00
N TYR A 269 6.19 21.19 -9.38
CA TYR A 269 7.33 20.49 -8.79
C TYR A 269 6.90 19.59 -7.63
N TYR A 270 6.10 20.12 -6.71
CA TYR A 270 5.52 19.34 -5.62
C TYR A 270 4.75 18.13 -6.17
N ARG A 271 3.87 18.34 -7.15
CA ARG A 271 3.06 17.29 -7.77
C ARG A 271 3.91 16.17 -8.35
N LYS A 272 5.01 16.52 -9.05
CA LYS A 272 5.90 15.57 -9.73
C LYS A 272 6.88 14.86 -8.79
N GLU A 273 7.28 15.49 -7.69
CA GLU A 273 8.35 14.97 -6.82
C GLU A 273 7.85 14.55 -5.43
N CYS A 274 7.09 15.40 -4.74
CA CYS A 274 6.69 15.19 -3.35
C CYS A 274 5.33 14.47 -3.23
N GLY A 275 4.37 14.83 -4.08
CA GLY A 275 3.03 14.23 -4.16
C GLY A 275 3.07 12.77 -4.67
N ARG A 276 4.13 12.39 -5.39
CA ARG A 276 4.23 11.08 -6.06
C ARG A 276 4.21 9.84 -5.17
N CYS A 277 4.42 9.99 -3.86
CA CYS A 277 4.73 8.86 -2.97
C CYS A 277 3.50 8.22 -2.30
N HIS A 278 2.30 8.80 -2.42
CA HIS A 278 1.11 8.21 -1.81
C HIS A 278 0.28 7.47 -2.84
N VAL A 279 -0.33 6.38 -2.36
CA VAL A 279 -1.15 5.31 -2.97
C VAL A 279 -1.70 5.43 -4.40
N TRP A 280 -1.86 6.62 -4.97
CA TRP A 280 -2.46 6.92 -6.26
C TRP A 280 -1.53 7.51 -7.32
N MET A 281 -0.45 8.20 -6.97
CA MET A 281 0.34 8.90 -7.99
C MET A 281 1.26 7.94 -8.74
N GLU A 282 1.28 8.08 -10.07
CA GLU A 282 2.21 7.33 -10.91
C GLU A 282 3.64 7.81 -10.62
N GLY A 283 4.36 7.07 -9.78
CA GLY A 283 5.81 7.22 -9.62
C GLY A 283 6.53 7.05 -10.96
N ARG A 284 7.80 7.48 -11.04
CA ARG A 284 8.61 7.18 -12.23
C ARG A 284 8.68 5.66 -12.41
N ARG A 285 8.59 5.19 -13.66
CA ARG A 285 8.74 3.76 -13.99
C ARG A 285 10.21 3.30 -13.90
N GLU A 286 10.86 3.64 -12.80
CA GLU A 286 12.26 3.38 -12.50
C GLU A 286 12.39 2.52 -11.25
N ARG A 287 13.51 1.79 -11.15
CA ARG A 287 13.78 0.89 -10.03
C ARG A 287 13.89 1.69 -8.72
N GLY A 288 12.92 1.51 -7.82
CA GLY A 288 12.87 2.20 -6.53
C GLY A 288 11.70 3.18 -6.39
N ASP A 289 11.18 3.69 -7.51
CA ASP A 289 10.02 4.59 -7.57
C ASP A 289 8.68 3.83 -7.80
N ILE A 290 8.74 2.51 -8.04
CA ILE A 290 7.57 1.60 -8.15
C ILE A 290 7.14 1.08 -6.77
N ARG A 291 7.69 1.60 -5.66
CA ARG A 291 7.42 1.04 -4.33
C ARG A 291 6.00 1.41 -3.85
N GLY A 292 5.15 0.39 -3.76
CA GLY A 292 3.95 0.37 -2.91
C GLY A 292 2.93 1.45 -3.28
N GLY A 293 2.20 1.23 -4.37
CA GLY A 293 0.95 1.94 -4.62
C GLY A 293 -0.24 1.13 -4.11
N GLY A 294 -1.28 1.80 -3.61
CA GLY A 294 -2.51 1.16 -3.13
C GLY A 294 -2.36 0.25 -1.90
N CYS A 295 -3.03 -0.89 -1.89
CA CYS A 295 -3.19 -1.71 -0.69
C CYS A 295 -1.87 -2.36 -0.24
N THR A 296 -1.00 -2.72 -1.19
CA THR A 296 0.29 -3.39 -0.92
C THR A 296 1.25 -2.49 -0.13
N SER A 297 1.13 -1.16 -0.28
CA SER A 297 1.89 -0.15 0.46
C SER A 297 1.73 -0.22 1.99
N CYS A 298 0.61 -0.76 2.48
CA CYS A 298 0.31 -0.83 3.92
C CYS A 298 0.03 -2.26 4.42
N HIS A 299 -0.27 -3.20 3.51
CA HIS A 299 -0.72 -4.55 3.87
C HIS A 299 0.25 -5.67 3.45
N VAL A 300 1.31 -5.35 2.72
CA VAL A 300 2.41 -6.29 2.43
C VAL A 300 3.67 -5.72 3.07
N LEU A 301 3.88 -6.09 4.33
CA LEU A 301 5.08 -5.78 5.11
C LEU A 301 6.02 -6.98 5.10
#